data_AF-A0A9D9FEM1-F1
#
_entry.id   AF-A0A9D9FEM1-F1
#
_cell.length_a   1.000
_cell.length_b   1.000
_cell.length_c   1.000
_cell.angle_alpha   90.00
_cell.angle_beta   90.00
_cell.angle_gamma   90.00
#
_symmetry.space_group_name_H-M   'P 1'
#
loop_
_entity.id
_entity.type
_entity.pdbx_description
1 polymer ?
#
loop_
_entity_poly.entity_id
_entity_poly.type
_entity_poly.pdbx_seq_one_letter_code
_entity_poly.pdbx_strand_id
1 'polypeptide(L)'
;MGGNDELILRAMENWPEAQRDGVLNSIDGTAEDLASAYEDYFLLLQPPIVGGLTALTVFLIALFRRGLSWVARINIAFAVLTVGSLVGLAVFPIMVAQPQLGSWVFLPVWFLYGLTMYRGAKGVLAETVWGRAVKAVLFSTVTIVLVFIAGVTTFLLSLQQAANALQPPV
;
A
#
# COMPACT_ATOMS: atom_id res chain seq x y z
N MET A 1 1.13 -21.52 5.04
CA MET A 1 2.11 -20.69 4.33
C MET A 1 1.38 -20.09 3.15
N GLY A 2 1.08 -18.81 3.26
CA GLY A 2 0.43 -18.05 2.20
C GLY A 2 1.42 -17.69 1.10
N GLY A 3 1.09 -16.69 0.28
CA GLY A 3 2.02 -16.18 -0.72
C GLY A 3 2.85 -14.98 -0.23
N ASN A 4 2.50 -14.38 0.90
CA ASN A 4 3.06 -13.11 1.36
C ASN A 4 4.15 -13.28 2.43
N ASP A 5 4.03 -14.29 3.29
CA ASP A 5 5.09 -14.77 4.18
C ASP A 5 6.37 -15.10 3.40
N GLU A 6 6.25 -15.84 2.29
CA GLU A 6 7.37 -16.21 1.43
C GLU A 6 8.03 -15.00 0.76
N LEU A 7 7.24 -13.99 0.38
CA LEU A 7 7.76 -12.73 -0.16
C LEU A 7 8.56 -11.95 0.87
N ILE A 8 8.16 -11.99 2.14
CA ILE A 8 8.87 -11.32 3.23
C ILE A 8 10.15 -12.04 3.59
N LEU A 9 10.12 -13.36 3.70
CA LEU A 9 11.32 -14.15 3.95
C LEU A 9 12.37 -13.90 2.86
N ARG A 10 11.98 -13.96 1.59
CA ARG A 10 12.87 -13.63 0.46
C ARG A 10 13.32 -12.18 0.46
N ALA A 11 12.48 -11.24 0.90
CA ALA A 11 12.91 -9.86 1.07
C ALA A 11 13.98 -9.77 2.15
N MET A 12 13.77 -10.38 3.32
CA MET A 12 14.67 -10.39 4.47
C MET A 12 16.02 -11.07 4.21
N GLU A 13 16.05 -12.10 3.37
CA GLU A 13 17.29 -12.70 2.87
C GLU A 13 18.20 -11.69 2.16
N ASN A 14 17.60 -10.67 1.53
CA ASN A 14 18.29 -9.62 0.80
C ASN A 14 18.53 -8.34 1.64
N TRP A 15 18.21 -8.36 2.95
CA TRP A 15 18.47 -7.22 3.84
C TRP A 15 19.96 -7.18 4.21
N PRO A 16 20.54 -5.98 4.42
CA PRO A 16 21.83 -5.87 5.07
C PRO A 16 21.80 -6.59 6.42
N GLU A 17 22.83 -7.40 6.74
CA GLU A 17 22.86 -8.21 7.97
C GLU A 17 22.61 -7.36 9.22
N ALA A 18 23.28 -6.21 9.34
CA ALA A 18 23.08 -5.30 10.47
C ALA A 18 21.62 -4.82 10.64
N GLN A 19 20.88 -4.66 9.54
CA GLN A 19 19.48 -4.26 9.58
C GLN A 19 18.57 -5.44 9.92
N ARG A 20 18.79 -6.59 9.29
CA ARG A 20 18.05 -7.83 9.57
C ARG A 20 18.21 -8.21 11.03
N ASP A 21 19.44 -8.30 11.50
CA ASP A 21 19.75 -8.70 12.86
C ASP A 21 19.25 -7.63 13.85
N GLY A 22 19.32 -6.34 13.51
CA GLY A 22 18.72 -5.27 14.32
C GLY A 22 17.21 -5.41 14.50
N VAL A 23 16.49 -5.79 13.43
CA VAL A 23 15.04 -6.02 13.48
C VAL A 23 14.72 -7.31 14.22
N LEU A 24 15.42 -8.41 13.95
CA LEU A 24 15.21 -9.70 14.64
C LEU A 24 15.51 -9.60 16.14
N ASN A 25 16.59 -8.91 16.51
CA ASN A 25 16.92 -8.63 17.90
C ASN A 25 15.89 -7.73 18.58
N SER A 26 15.21 -6.84 17.84
CA SER A 26 14.18 -5.96 18.41
C SER A 26 12.89 -6.71 18.78
N ILE A 27 12.64 -7.85 18.15
CA ILE A 27 11.48 -8.71 18.42
C ILE A 27 11.84 -9.94 19.25
N ASP A 28 13.13 -10.17 19.55
CA ASP A 28 13.65 -11.39 20.20
C ASP A 28 13.20 -12.69 19.51
N GLY A 29 13.20 -12.69 18.17
CA GLY A 29 12.52 -13.70 17.36
C GLY A 29 13.20 -14.04 16.04
N THR A 30 12.54 -14.91 15.28
CA THR A 30 13.01 -15.38 13.97
C THR A 30 12.40 -14.58 12.81
N ALA A 31 12.95 -14.74 11.61
CA ALA A 31 12.41 -14.12 10.40
C ALA A 31 11.01 -14.67 10.08
N GLU A 32 10.78 -15.94 10.39
CA GLU A 32 9.51 -16.65 10.25
C GLU A 32 8.45 -16.06 11.18
N ASP A 33 8.80 -15.73 12.43
CA ASP A 33 7.88 -15.09 13.37
C ASP A 33 7.43 -13.72 12.86
N LEU A 34 8.36 -12.93 12.32
CA LEU A 34 8.05 -11.63 11.72
C LEU A 34 7.21 -11.76 10.45
N ALA A 35 7.54 -12.72 9.58
CA ALA A 35 6.80 -12.95 8.33
C ALA A 35 5.36 -13.39 8.60
N SER A 36 5.14 -14.28 9.56
CA SER A 36 3.82 -14.72 9.98
C SER A 36 3.01 -13.58 10.59
N ALA A 37 3.60 -12.80 11.52
CA ALA A 37 2.92 -11.67 12.13
C ALA A 37 2.57 -10.57 11.11
N TYR A 38 3.43 -10.35 10.11
CA TYR A 38 3.12 -9.45 9.01
C TYR A 38 1.97 -9.96 8.15
N GLU A 39 1.95 -11.25 7.78
CA GLU A 39 0.86 -11.81 6.99
C GLU A 39 -0.49 -11.68 7.70
N ASP A 40 -0.54 -12.01 8.99
CA ASP A 40 -1.76 -11.91 9.79
C ASP A 40 -2.30 -10.47 9.84
N TYR A 41 -1.43 -9.49 10.09
CA TYR A 41 -1.84 -8.08 10.05
C TYR A 41 -2.14 -7.57 8.66
N PHE A 42 -1.41 -8.02 7.66
CA PHE A 42 -1.71 -7.66 6.29
C PHE A 42 -3.13 -8.11 5.93
N LEU A 43 -3.50 -9.35 6.24
CA LEU A 43 -4.84 -9.87 6.01
C LEU A 43 -5.91 -9.17 6.86
N LEU A 44 -5.58 -8.79 8.11
CA LEU A 44 -6.50 -8.07 9.00
C LEU A 44 -6.71 -6.60 8.60
N LEU A 45 -5.63 -5.91 8.22
CA LEU A 45 -5.62 -4.46 7.95
C LEU A 45 -5.91 -4.14 6.50
N GLN A 46 -5.66 -5.05 5.56
CA GLN A 46 -5.93 -4.82 4.15
C GLN A 46 -7.41 -4.45 3.91
N PRO A 47 -8.43 -5.17 4.45
CA PRO A 47 -9.83 -4.78 4.24
C PRO A 47 -10.19 -3.37 4.74
N PRO A 48 -9.88 -2.95 6.00
CA PRO A 48 -10.19 -1.59 6.45
C PRO A 48 -9.36 -0.52 5.75
N ILE A 49 -8.10 -0.79 5.39
CA ILE A 49 -7.27 0.12 4.60
C ILE A 49 -7.89 0.30 3.21
N VAL A 50 -8.14 -0.79 2.48
CA VAL A 50 -8.74 -0.73 1.14
C VAL A 50 -10.11 -0.07 1.21
N GLY A 51 -10.94 -0.42 2.18
CA GLY A 51 -12.26 0.19 2.41
C GLY A 51 -12.19 1.69 2.69
N GLY A 52 -11.31 2.12 3.59
CA GLY A 52 -11.10 3.52 3.95
C GLY A 52 -10.54 4.34 2.80
N LEU A 53 -9.54 3.82 2.09
CA LEU A 53 -9.01 4.45 0.89
C LEU A 53 -10.05 4.51 -0.23
N THR A 54 -10.92 3.51 -0.34
CA THR A 54 -12.03 3.49 -1.31
C THR A 54 -13.03 4.58 -0.99
N ALA A 55 -13.45 4.68 0.27
CA ALA A 55 -14.36 5.72 0.74
C ALA A 55 -13.77 7.13 0.51
N LEU A 56 -12.50 7.33 0.84
CA LEU A 56 -11.79 8.60 0.62
C LEU A 56 -11.69 8.93 -0.87
N THR A 57 -11.36 7.95 -1.71
CA THR A 57 -11.27 8.13 -3.17
C THR A 57 -12.64 8.49 -3.76
N VAL A 58 -13.71 7.81 -3.36
CA VAL A 58 -15.09 8.11 -3.74
C VAL A 58 -15.48 9.53 -3.32
N PHE A 59 -15.14 9.93 -2.10
CA PHE A 59 -15.39 11.27 -1.57
C PHE A 59 -14.65 12.35 -2.37
N LEU A 60 -13.37 12.14 -2.67
CA LEU A 60 -12.58 13.06 -3.50
C LEU A 60 -13.14 13.17 -4.92
N ILE A 61 -13.56 12.06 -5.54
CA ILE A 61 -14.23 12.09 -6.84
C ILE A 61 -15.53 12.89 -6.77
N ALA A 62 -16.31 12.74 -5.69
CA ALA A 62 -17.54 13.50 -5.48
C ALA A 62 -17.31 15.01 -5.38
N LEU A 63 -16.21 15.44 -4.75
CA LEU A 63 -15.78 16.83 -4.69
C LEU A 63 -15.51 17.42 -6.07
N PHE A 64 -14.87 16.67 -6.97
CA PHE A 64 -14.52 17.16 -8.31
C PHE A 64 -15.63 17.02 -9.36
N ARG A 65 -16.57 16.08 -9.18
CA ARG A 65 -17.72 15.88 -10.08
C ARG A 65 -18.95 15.37 -9.33
N ARG A 66 -19.76 16.33 -8.87
CA ARG A 66 -21.03 16.07 -8.17
C ARG A 66 -22.06 15.29 -9.01
N GLY A 67 -22.00 15.37 -10.34
CA GLY A 67 -22.94 14.71 -11.25
C GLY A 67 -22.67 13.23 -11.55
N LEU A 68 -21.59 12.63 -11.04
CA LEU A 68 -21.35 11.19 -11.18
C LEU A 68 -22.26 10.38 -10.24
N SER A 69 -22.82 9.29 -10.75
CA SER A 69 -23.56 8.32 -9.92
C SER A 69 -22.64 7.69 -8.87
N TRP A 70 -23.19 7.36 -7.71
CA TRP A 70 -22.45 6.71 -6.62
C TRP A 70 -21.72 5.44 -7.09
N VAL A 71 -22.40 4.61 -7.91
CA VAL A 71 -21.86 3.38 -8.50
C VAL A 71 -20.64 3.66 -9.38
N ALA A 72 -20.70 4.69 -10.23
CA ALA A 72 -19.56 5.05 -11.08
C ALA A 72 -18.35 5.49 -10.25
N ARG A 73 -18.57 6.18 -9.12
CA ARG A 73 -17.49 6.58 -8.21
C ARG A 73 -16.83 5.38 -7.53
N ILE A 74 -17.62 4.43 -7.06
CA ILE A 74 -17.12 3.18 -6.44
C ILE A 74 -16.29 2.39 -7.44
N ASN A 75 -16.76 2.21 -8.68
CA ASN A 75 -16.02 1.47 -9.69
C ASN A 75 -14.67 2.10 -10.03
N ILE A 76 -14.60 3.44 -10.11
CA ILE A 76 -13.33 4.15 -10.33
C ILE A 76 -12.40 3.95 -9.12
N ALA A 77 -12.94 4.09 -7.91
CA ALA A 77 -12.16 3.91 -6.69
C ALA A 77 -11.61 2.47 -6.57
N PHE A 78 -12.41 1.46 -6.86
CA PHE A 78 -11.98 0.05 -6.88
C PHE A 78 -10.91 -0.21 -7.94
N ALA A 79 -11.08 0.30 -9.16
CA ALA A 79 -10.12 0.12 -10.24
C ALA A 79 -8.75 0.72 -9.89
N VAL A 80 -8.73 1.88 -9.23
CA VAL A 80 -7.50 2.52 -8.75
C VAL A 80 -6.91 1.73 -7.59
N LEU A 81 -7.68 1.43 -6.55
CA LEU A 81 -7.14 0.90 -5.31
C LEU A 81 -6.77 -0.58 -5.36
N THR A 82 -7.41 -1.39 -6.21
CA THR A 82 -7.06 -2.80 -6.34
C THR A 82 -5.63 -2.95 -6.87
N VAL A 83 -5.26 -2.14 -7.87
CA VAL A 83 -3.97 -2.28 -8.55
C VAL A 83 -2.81 -1.93 -7.63
N GLY A 84 -2.91 -0.90 -6.78
CA GLY A 84 -1.77 -0.53 -5.93
C GLY A 84 -1.96 -0.69 -4.43
N SER A 85 -3.09 -1.22 -3.95
CA SER A 85 -3.09 -1.89 -2.64
C SER A 85 -2.30 -3.20 -2.71
N LEU A 86 -2.48 -3.99 -3.78
CA LEU A 86 -1.69 -5.20 -4.03
C LEU A 86 -0.20 -4.89 -4.20
N VAL A 87 0.14 -3.96 -5.10
CA VAL A 87 1.56 -3.65 -5.35
C VAL A 87 2.18 -2.87 -4.19
N GLY A 88 1.47 -1.89 -3.62
CA GLY A 88 2.06 -1.01 -2.61
C GLY A 88 2.29 -1.67 -1.26
N LEU A 89 1.39 -2.55 -0.83
CA LEU A 89 1.57 -3.25 0.45
C LEU A 89 2.57 -4.41 0.32
N ALA A 90 2.52 -5.20 -0.77
CA ALA A 90 3.47 -6.29 -0.98
C ALA A 90 4.92 -5.82 -1.18
N VAL A 91 5.12 -4.59 -1.67
CA VAL A 91 6.46 -4.02 -1.92
C VAL A 91 7.07 -3.40 -0.66
N PHE A 92 6.29 -3.10 0.37
CA PHE A 92 6.78 -2.41 1.55
C PHE A 92 7.96 -3.12 2.28
N PRO A 93 7.95 -4.46 2.45
CA PRO A 93 9.08 -5.19 3.02
C PRO A 93 10.37 -5.04 2.19
N ILE A 94 10.24 -5.01 0.87
CA ILE A 94 11.35 -4.79 -0.08
C ILE A 94 11.88 -3.34 0.03
N MET A 95 11.02 -2.38 0.35
CA MET A 95 11.43 -1.00 0.55
C MET A 95 12.25 -0.79 1.82
N VAL A 96 11.84 -1.44 2.90
CA VAL A 96 12.61 -1.44 4.15
C VAL A 96 13.97 -2.09 3.91
N ALA A 97 14.02 -3.20 3.15
CA ALA A 97 15.24 -3.89 2.73
C ALA A 97 16.25 -3.00 2.01
N GLN A 98 15.74 -2.29 1.01
CA GLN A 98 16.53 -1.59 0.02
C GLN A 98 15.86 -0.25 -0.25
N PRO A 99 16.08 0.76 0.61
CA PRO A 99 15.44 2.07 0.51
C PRO A 99 15.66 2.72 -0.85
N GLN A 100 16.83 2.47 -1.43
CA GLN A 100 17.22 2.90 -2.77
C GLN A 100 16.42 2.26 -3.90
N LEU A 101 15.89 1.04 -3.74
CA LEU A 101 14.93 0.43 -4.69
C LEU A 101 13.50 0.94 -4.48
N GLY A 102 13.16 1.38 -3.27
CA GLY A 102 11.80 1.82 -2.95
C GLY A 102 11.33 3.03 -3.77
N SER A 103 12.22 3.96 -4.09
CA SER A 103 11.92 5.08 -4.99
C SER A 103 11.68 4.62 -6.44
N TRP A 104 12.37 3.56 -6.88
CA TRP A 104 12.23 2.98 -8.22
C TRP A 104 10.95 2.16 -8.40
N VAL A 105 10.36 1.60 -7.34
CA VAL A 105 9.09 0.87 -7.44
C VAL A 105 7.88 1.83 -7.36
N PHE A 106 7.99 2.92 -6.61
CA PHE A 106 6.91 3.89 -6.53
C PHE A 106 6.68 4.68 -7.81
N LEU A 107 7.72 4.95 -8.60
CA LEU A 107 7.59 5.67 -9.87
C LEU A 107 6.69 4.92 -10.88
N PRO A 108 6.92 3.63 -11.18
CA PRO A 108 6.03 2.82 -12.00
C PRO A 108 4.61 2.70 -11.43
N VAL A 109 4.45 2.50 -10.12
CA VAL A 109 3.13 2.41 -9.48
C VAL A 109 2.37 3.73 -9.59
N TRP A 110 3.04 4.84 -9.28
CA TRP A 110 2.50 6.20 -9.46
C TRP A 110 2.10 6.44 -10.91
N PHE A 111 2.94 6.02 -11.86
CA PHE A 111 2.67 6.18 -13.28
C PHE A 111 1.47 5.33 -13.73
N LEU A 112 1.35 4.09 -13.25
CA LEU A 112 0.20 3.23 -13.52
C LEU A 112 -1.09 3.80 -12.95
N TYR A 113 -1.06 4.34 -11.73
CA TYR A 113 -2.17 5.10 -11.16
C TYR A 113 -2.52 6.31 -12.03
N GLY A 114 -1.49 7.05 -12.47
CA GLY A 114 -1.64 8.23 -13.32
C GLY A 114 -2.30 7.88 -14.64
N LEU A 115 -1.83 6.82 -15.29
CA LEU A 115 -2.36 6.35 -16.56
C LEU A 115 -3.81 5.86 -16.41
N THR A 116 -4.10 5.11 -15.35
CA THR A 116 -5.44 4.57 -15.06
C THR A 116 -6.42 5.71 -14.81
N MET A 117 -6.04 6.68 -13.98
CA MET A 117 -6.84 7.87 -13.71
C MET A 117 -6.98 8.76 -14.94
N TYR A 118 -5.92 8.95 -15.73
CA TYR A 118 -5.95 9.76 -16.94
C TYR A 118 -6.87 9.19 -18.02
N ARG A 119 -6.93 7.85 -18.14
CA ARG A 119 -7.86 7.13 -19.02
C ARG A 119 -9.29 7.20 -18.49
N GLY A 120 -9.49 6.94 -17.19
CA GLY A 120 -10.80 7.01 -16.54
C GLY A 120 -11.36 8.44 -16.39
N ALA A 121 -10.51 9.46 -16.48
CA ALA A 121 -10.90 10.86 -16.32
C ALA A 121 -11.66 11.44 -17.52
N LYS A 122 -11.55 10.84 -18.71
CA LYS A 122 -12.15 11.39 -19.94
C LYS A 122 -13.68 11.39 -19.82
N GLY A 123 -14.28 12.59 -19.86
CA GLY A 123 -15.74 12.75 -19.78
C GLY A 123 -16.34 12.53 -18.39
N VAL A 124 -15.50 12.22 -17.38
CA VAL A 124 -15.89 11.86 -16.01
C VAL A 124 -15.30 12.83 -15.00
N LEU A 125 -14.02 13.19 -15.11
CA LEU A 125 -13.33 14.10 -14.17
C LEU A 125 -12.98 15.43 -14.82
N ALA A 126 -12.63 15.44 -16.11
CA ALA A 126 -12.35 16.66 -16.86
C ALA A 126 -12.62 16.44 -18.35
N GLU A 127 -13.05 17.51 -19.02
CA GLU A 127 -13.31 17.50 -20.47
C GLU A 127 -12.05 17.86 -21.28
N THR A 128 -11.20 18.70 -20.72
CA THR A 128 -9.94 19.10 -21.34
C THR A 128 -8.83 18.08 -21.09
N VAL A 129 -7.95 17.91 -22.07
CA VAL A 129 -6.76 17.05 -21.97
C VAL A 129 -5.88 17.47 -20.79
N TRP A 130 -5.68 18.78 -20.62
CA TRP A 130 -4.92 19.34 -19.50
C TRP A 130 -5.58 19.08 -18.15
N GLY A 131 -6.91 19.25 -18.04
CA GLY A 131 -7.63 18.96 -16.79
C GLY A 131 -7.54 17.49 -16.39
N ARG A 132 -7.50 16.57 -17.37
CA ARG A 132 -7.29 15.15 -17.11
C ARG A 132 -5.88 14.85 -16.58
N ALA A 133 -4.86 15.44 -17.19
CA ALA A 133 -3.47 15.24 -16.79
C ALA A 133 -3.22 15.74 -15.36
N VAL A 134 -3.65 16.97 -15.06
CA VAL A 134 -3.49 17.57 -13.73
C VAL A 134 -4.20 16.73 -12.65
N LYS A 135 -5.44 16.33 -12.89
CA LYS A 135 -6.19 15.51 -11.94
C LYS A 135 -5.58 14.12 -11.77
N ALA A 136 -5.13 13.50 -12.85
CA ALA A 136 -4.47 12.19 -12.78
C ALA A 136 -3.19 12.24 -11.94
N VAL A 137 -2.36 13.27 -12.12
CA VAL A 137 -1.16 13.51 -11.31
C VAL A 137 -1.53 13.69 -9.84
N LEU A 138 -2.46 14.60 -9.53
CA LEU A 138 -2.91 14.89 -8.17
C LEU A 138 -3.41 13.63 -7.46
N PHE A 139 -4.32 12.89 -8.09
CA PHE A 139 -4.90 11.67 -7.51
C PHE A 139 -3.87 10.57 -7.32
N SER A 140 -2.94 10.40 -8.25
CA SER A 140 -1.90 9.37 -8.15
C SER A 140 -0.93 9.68 -7.02
N THR A 141 -0.57 10.96 -6.86
CA THR A 141 0.26 11.40 -5.73
C THR A 141 -0.46 11.22 -4.40
N VAL A 142 -1.72 11.61 -4.28
CA VAL A 142 -2.48 11.39 -3.04
C VAL A 142 -2.62 9.90 -2.73
N THR A 143 -2.93 9.08 -3.74
CA THR A 143 -3.08 7.63 -3.57
C THR A 143 -1.77 6.98 -3.12
N ILE A 144 -0.63 7.37 -3.69
CA ILE A 144 0.65 6.77 -3.34
C ILE A 144 1.10 7.15 -1.93
N VAL A 145 0.85 8.39 -1.50
CA VAL A 145 1.10 8.84 -0.13
C VAL A 145 0.26 8.03 0.86
N LEU A 146 -1.02 7.83 0.55
CA LEU A 146 -1.92 7.06 1.40
C LEU A 146 -1.52 5.58 1.49
N VAL A 147 -1.12 4.97 0.38
CA VAL A 147 -0.60 3.61 0.33
C VAL A 147 0.70 3.48 1.12
N PHE A 148 1.60 4.47 1.03
CA PHE A 148 2.82 4.51 1.82
C PHE A 148 2.51 4.56 3.32
N ILE A 149 1.61 5.44 3.76
CA ILE A 149 1.19 5.54 5.17
C ILE A 149 0.61 4.19 5.64
N ALA A 150 -0.27 3.59 4.85
CA ALA A 150 -0.86 2.29 5.16
C ALA A 150 0.19 1.16 5.29
N GLY A 151 1.18 1.13 4.40
CA GLY A 151 2.30 0.18 4.46
C GLY A 151 3.15 0.37 5.72
N VAL A 152 3.51 1.62 6.05
CA VAL A 152 4.23 1.95 7.29
C VAL A 152 3.44 1.49 8.52
N THR A 153 2.15 1.83 8.60
CA THR A 153 1.32 1.44 9.74
C THR A 153 1.21 -0.07 9.89
N THR A 154 1.01 -0.79 8.79
CA THR A 154 0.96 -2.27 8.79
C THR A 154 2.26 -2.86 9.31
N PHE A 155 3.41 -2.36 8.83
CA PHE A 155 4.73 -2.83 9.24
C PHE A 155 5.04 -2.54 10.72
N LEU A 156 4.68 -1.36 11.21
CA LEU A 156 4.88 -1.01 12.61
C LEU A 156 4.01 -1.89 13.54
N LEU A 157 2.77 -2.16 13.15
CA LEU A 157 1.89 -3.04 13.92
C LEU A 157 2.41 -4.49 13.93
N SER A 158 2.91 -4.99 12.80
CA SER A 158 3.51 -6.34 12.75
C SER A 158 4.75 -6.48 13.62
N LEU A 159 5.62 -5.45 13.68
CA LEU A 159 6.76 -5.46 14.61
C LEU A 159 6.30 -5.54 16.06
N GLN A 160 5.26 -4.78 16.42
CA GLN A 160 4.73 -4.76 17.78
C GLN A 160 4.13 -6.11 18.18
N GLN A 161 3.37 -6.78 17.30
CA GLN A 161 2.83 -8.11 17.62
C GLN A 161 3.89 -9.18 17.65
N ALA A 162 4.84 -9.18 16.71
CA ALA A 162 5.94 -10.14 16.75
C ALA A 162 6.67 -10.07 18.10
N ALA A 163 6.98 -8.84 18.56
CA ALA A 163 7.57 -8.64 19.88
C ALA A 163 6.67 -9.10 21.05
N ASN A 164 5.35 -8.89 20.96
CA ASN A 164 4.41 -9.30 22.01
C ASN A 164 4.15 -10.82 22.05
N ALA A 165 4.16 -11.49 20.90
CA ALA A 165 3.91 -12.93 20.78
C ALA A 165 5.03 -13.78 21.41
N LEU A 166 6.21 -13.20 21.53
CA LEU A 166 7.40 -13.83 22.09
C LEU A 166 7.57 -13.56 23.60
N GLN A 167 6.79 -12.62 24.17
CA GLN A 167 6.75 -12.41 25.61
C GLN A 167 5.93 -13.52 26.29
N PRO A 168 6.40 -14.10 27.42
CA PRO A 168 5.64 -15.09 28.15
C PRO A 168 4.31 -14.47 28.63
N PRO A 169 3.19 -15.21 28.59
CA PRO A 169 1.92 -14.70 29.08
C PRO A 169 2.06 -14.33 30.56
N VAL A 170 1.66 -13.10 30.90
CA VAL A 170 1.61 -12.59 32.28
C VAL A 170 0.41 -13.20 33.01
#